data_AF-M8BDW1-F1
#
_entry.id   AF-M8BDW1-F1
#
_cell.length_a   1.000
_cell.length_b   1.000
_cell.length_c   1.000
_cell.angle_alpha   90.00
_cell.angle_beta   90.00
_cell.angle_gamma   90.00
#
_symmetry.space_group_name_H-M   'P 1'
#
loop_
_entity.id
_entity.type
_entity.pdbx_description
1 polymer ?
#
loop_
_entity_poly.entity_id
_entity_poly.type
_entity_poly.pdbx_seq_one_letter_code
_entity_poly.pdbx_strand_id
1 'polypeptide(L)'
;MHGHLDRLLDIFILVTPTKIPGPPPPKGSLMIEHDKALGLWAMKLPSADTVVVKRTLAKVAEHPEGLPCADETLDFEKHRKEFWSSIKPAHFGVKIGSRSILGLVWCLSTAIFVGILAGFSFGRSLLLKFPEFFSLGFFRKTGPTEAEVSNASFKTWFVGRGYIDSEHASECGSKPDKEIVTRVSGPEIGYITTSIVLVQCALILLSQRANLPKGGVYTPGIVFGPTDLQKRLEENGMSFDLISTRTIPSDEYAHAS
;
A
#
# COMPACT_ATOMS: atom_id res chain seq x y z
N MET A 1 6.95 -27.98 20.76
CA MET A 1 7.17 -26.83 19.84
C MET A 1 6.26 -26.83 18.60
N HIS A 2 5.45 -27.86 18.33
CA HIS A 2 4.48 -27.84 17.20
C HIS A 2 3.21 -27.02 17.48
N GLY A 3 2.65 -27.06 18.71
CA GLY A 3 1.38 -26.39 19.01
C GLY A 3 1.40 -24.86 19.15
N HIS A 4 2.54 -24.19 19.01
CA HIS A 4 2.64 -22.72 19.08
C HIS A 4 2.66 -22.07 17.68
N LEU A 5 3.06 -22.82 16.65
CA LEU A 5 2.95 -22.40 15.24
C LEU A 5 1.52 -22.57 14.74
N ASP A 6 0.85 -23.65 15.14
CA ASP A 6 -0.56 -23.89 14.77
C ASP A 6 -1.49 -22.82 15.32
N ARG A 7 -1.29 -22.33 16.55
CA ARG A 7 -2.06 -21.18 17.07
C ARG A 7 -1.79 -19.87 16.34
N LEU A 8 -0.57 -19.67 15.82
CA LEU A 8 -0.26 -18.48 15.02
C LEU A 8 -0.91 -18.58 13.63
N LEU A 9 -0.94 -19.78 13.04
CA LEU A 9 -1.65 -20.05 11.80
C LEU A 9 -3.17 -19.92 11.98
N ASP A 10 -3.73 -20.39 13.09
CA ASP A 10 -5.15 -20.26 13.42
C ASP A 10 -5.57 -18.80 13.66
N ILE A 11 -4.71 -17.99 14.30
CA ILE A 11 -4.92 -16.53 14.42
C ILE A 11 -4.89 -15.85 13.03
N PHE A 12 -4.09 -16.37 12.09
CA PHE A 12 -4.08 -15.89 10.70
C PHE A 12 -5.29 -16.39 9.88
N ILE A 13 -5.93 -17.48 10.26
CA ILE A 13 -7.07 -18.10 9.55
C ILE A 13 -8.43 -17.59 10.05
N LEU A 14 -8.52 -17.10 11.30
CA LEU A 14 -9.76 -16.55 11.87
C LEU A 14 -10.10 -15.10 11.45
N VAL A 15 -9.57 -14.62 10.32
CA VAL A 15 -10.12 -13.44 9.64
C VAL A 15 -11.08 -13.98 8.58
N THR A 16 -12.37 -14.05 8.91
CA THR A 16 -13.40 -14.21 7.88
C THR A 16 -13.15 -13.15 6.81
N PRO A 17 -12.85 -13.50 5.55
CA PRO A 17 -12.59 -12.50 4.54
C PRO A 17 -13.89 -11.74 4.31
N THR A 18 -13.99 -10.55 4.91
CA THR A 18 -15.07 -9.61 4.61
C THR A 18 -15.10 -9.42 3.11
N LYS A 19 -16.22 -9.81 2.50
CA LYS A 19 -16.39 -9.87 1.06
C LYS A 19 -16.44 -8.44 0.52
N ILE A 20 -15.28 -7.87 0.20
CA ILE A 20 -15.19 -6.60 -0.54
C ILE A 20 -16.05 -6.76 -1.80
N PRO A 21 -17.08 -5.92 -2.01
CA PRO A 21 -17.95 -6.02 -3.17
C PRO A 21 -17.18 -5.91 -4.49
N GLY A 22 -17.73 -6.53 -5.54
CA GLY A 22 -17.15 -6.53 -6.88
C GLY A 22 -16.14 -7.65 -7.15
N PRO A 23 -15.84 -7.91 -8.42
CA PRO A 23 -14.90 -8.95 -8.79
C PRO A 23 -13.50 -8.60 -8.26
N PRO A 24 -12.77 -9.55 -7.64
CA PRO A 24 -11.37 -9.32 -7.36
C PRO A 24 -10.64 -9.07 -8.69
N PRO A 25 -9.55 -8.27 -8.69
CA PRO A 25 -8.70 -8.17 -9.86
C PRO A 25 -8.34 -9.60 -10.31
N PRO A 26 -8.27 -9.87 -11.63
CA PRO A 26 -7.94 -11.19 -12.15
C PRO A 26 -6.77 -11.74 -11.34
N LYS A 27 -6.81 -13.04 -11.00
CA LYS A 27 -5.68 -13.71 -10.35
C LYS A 27 -4.52 -13.70 -11.35
N GLY A 28 -3.82 -12.58 -11.42
CA GLY A 28 -2.59 -12.44 -12.16
C GLY A 28 -1.65 -13.48 -11.58
N SER A 29 -1.29 -14.44 -12.43
CA SER A 29 -0.11 -15.25 -12.23
C SER A 29 1.09 -14.31 -11.96
N LEU A 30 2.22 -14.82 -11.51
CA LEU A 30 3.49 -14.09 -11.38
C LEU A 30 4.05 -13.62 -12.76
N MET A 31 3.18 -13.23 -13.68
CA MET A 31 3.50 -12.83 -15.03
C MET A 31 3.76 -11.33 -15.05
N ILE A 32 4.83 -10.98 -15.75
CA ILE A 32 5.20 -9.60 -16.03
C ILE A 32 4.20 -9.09 -17.08
N GLU A 33 3.42 -8.08 -16.71
CA GLU A 33 2.45 -7.43 -17.60
C GLU A 33 3.04 -6.12 -18.10
N HIS A 34 2.87 -5.80 -19.38
CA HIS A 34 3.22 -4.47 -19.88
C HIS A 34 2.06 -3.50 -19.64
N ASP A 35 2.21 -2.58 -18.70
CA ASP A 35 1.26 -1.50 -18.47
C ASP A 35 1.44 -0.43 -19.55
N LYS A 36 0.56 -0.45 -20.57
CA LYS A 36 0.61 0.49 -21.70
C LYS A 36 0.36 1.94 -21.25
N ALA A 37 -0.39 2.17 -20.17
CA ALA A 37 -0.71 3.52 -19.70
C ALA A 37 0.49 4.18 -19.01
N LEU A 38 1.29 3.39 -18.30
CA LEU A 38 2.49 3.86 -17.62
C LEU A 38 3.78 3.65 -18.44
N GLY A 39 3.74 2.87 -19.52
CA GLY A 39 4.91 2.50 -20.33
C GLY A 39 5.92 1.67 -19.55
N LEU A 40 5.45 0.84 -18.61
CA LEU A 40 6.27 0.05 -17.70
C LEU A 40 5.93 -1.42 -17.82
N TRP A 41 6.96 -2.26 -17.76
CA TRP A 41 6.77 -3.65 -17.37
C TRP A 41 6.47 -3.69 -15.88
N ALA A 42 5.43 -4.40 -15.48
CA ALA A 42 4.94 -4.44 -14.12
C ALA A 42 4.77 -5.89 -13.65
N MET A 43 5.23 -6.19 -12.45
CA MET A 43 5.04 -7.48 -11.80
C MET A 43 4.34 -7.28 -10.46
N LYS A 44 3.36 -8.12 -10.16
CA LYS A 44 2.71 -8.11 -8.85
C LYS A 44 3.72 -8.50 -7.77
N LEU A 45 3.85 -7.65 -6.75
CA LEU A 45 4.77 -7.89 -5.65
C LEU A 45 3.98 -8.39 -4.41
N PRO A 46 4.38 -9.51 -3.79
CA PRO A 46 3.90 -9.84 -2.45
C PRO A 46 4.51 -8.85 -1.46
N SER A 47 3.83 -7.72 -1.23
CA SER A 47 4.26 -6.68 -0.28
C SER A 47 3.46 -6.75 1.03
N ALA A 48 4.12 -6.44 2.15
CA ALA A 48 3.48 -6.19 3.44
C ALA A 48 2.40 -5.10 3.32
N ASP A 49 2.60 -4.10 2.45
CA ASP A 49 1.64 -3.03 2.19
C ASP A 49 0.31 -3.59 1.70
N THR A 50 0.35 -4.64 0.87
CA THR A 50 -0.87 -5.29 0.38
C THR A 50 -1.67 -5.87 1.53
N VAL A 51 -1.00 -6.47 2.53
CA VAL A 51 -1.65 -7.04 3.71
C VAL A 51 -2.22 -5.92 4.59
N VAL A 52 -1.44 -4.88 4.84
CA VAL A 52 -1.83 -3.75 5.70
C VAL A 52 -3.04 -3.00 5.11
N VAL A 53 -2.99 -2.64 3.82
CA VAL A 53 -4.09 -1.93 3.16
C VAL A 53 -5.34 -2.79 3.08
N LYS A 54 -5.22 -4.09 2.80
CA LYS A 54 -6.37 -5.00 2.83
C LYS A 54 -7.01 -5.08 4.22
N ARG A 55 -6.22 -5.09 5.29
CA ARG A 55 -6.74 -5.02 6.67
C ARG A 55 -7.47 -3.71 6.93
N THR A 56 -6.94 -2.57 6.46
CA THR A 56 -7.64 -1.29 6.54
C THR A 56 -8.99 -1.36 5.82
N LEU A 57 -9.03 -1.82 4.57
CA LEU A 57 -10.24 -1.84 3.75
C LEU A 57 -11.26 -2.88 4.24
N ALA A 58 -10.80 -4.01 4.79
CA ALA A 58 -11.67 -4.95 5.51
C ALA A 58 -12.30 -4.26 6.73
N LYS A 59 -11.52 -3.50 7.50
CA LYS A 59 -12.03 -2.79 8.67
C LYS A 59 -13.03 -1.69 8.32
N VAL A 60 -12.81 -1.00 7.20
CA VAL A 60 -13.79 -0.05 6.64
C VAL A 60 -15.08 -0.75 6.23
N ALA A 61 -15.00 -1.96 5.66
CA ALA A 61 -16.19 -2.75 5.31
C ALA A 61 -16.98 -3.22 6.55
N GLU A 62 -16.31 -3.53 7.66
CA GLU A 62 -16.94 -3.87 8.96
C GLU A 62 -17.54 -2.66 9.66
N HIS A 63 -16.89 -1.50 9.52
CA HIS A 63 -17.29 -0.25 10.17
C HIS A 63 -17.38 0.88 9.14
N PRO A 64 -18.49 0.99 8.40
CA PRO A 64 -18.68 1.99 7.34
C PRO A 64 -18.59 3.45 7.82
N GLU A 65 -18.89 3.67 9.11
CA GLU A 65 -18.80 4.97 9.79
C GLU A 65 -17.42 5.21 10.45
N GLY A 66 -16.49 4.25 10.34
CA GLY A 66 -15.22 4.25 11.05
C GLY A 66 -15.32 3.74 12.49
N LEU A 67 -14.17 3.72 13.16
CA LEU A 67 -14.06 3.27 14.54
C LEU A 67 -14.54 4.35 15.51
N PRO A 68 -15.29 4.00 16.58
CA PRO A 68 -15.64 4.96 17.61
C PRO A 68 -14.39 5.42 18.35
N CYS A 69 -14.31 6.73 18.59
CA CYS A 69 -13.21 7.35 19.32
C CYS A 69 -13.46 7.30 20.83
N ALA A 70 -12.44 7.62 21.63
CA ALA A 70 -12.53 7.53 23.08
C ALA A 70 -13.51 8.55 23.68
N ASP A 71 -13.29 9.83 23.37
CA ASP A 71 -14.01 10.97 23.96
C ASP A 71 -14.12 12.10 22.91
N GLU A 72 -14.56 11.77 21.70
CA GLU A 72 -14.61 12.73 20.59
C GLU A 72 -15.73 13.78 20.77
N THR A 73 -15.46 15.00 20.30
CA THR A 73 -16.48 16.04 20.16
C THR A 73 -17.51 15.67 19.10
N LEU A 74 -18.76 16.12 19.26
CA LEU A 74 -19.86 15.87 18.30
C LEU A 74 -19.50 16.29 16.86
N ASP A 75 -18.78 17.41 16.70
CA ASP A 75 -18.34 17.88 15.39
C ASP A 75 -17.35 16.91 14.72
N PHE A 76 -16.44 16.34 15.51
CA PHE A 76 -15.46 15.36 15.02
C PHE A 76 -16.12 14.01 14.72
N GLU A 77 -17.08 13.57 15.54
CA GLU A 77 -17.86 12.36 15.27
C GLU A 77 -18.56 12.47 13.90
N LYS A 78 -19.21 13.60 13.64
CA LYS A 78 -19.87 13.87 12.36
C LYS A 78 -18.87 13.86 11.21
N HIS A 79 -17.75 14.57 11.34
CA HIS A 79 -16.69 14.59 10.34
C HIS A 79 -16.14 13.19 10.03
N ARG A 80 -15.88 12.39 11.07
CA ARG A 80 -15.39 11.02 10.96
C ARG A 80 -16.37 10.13 10.20
N LYS A 81 -17.66 10.19 10.54
CA LYS A 81 -18.71 9.43 9.86
C LYS A 81 -18.82 9.82 8.39
N GLU A 82 -18.85 11.11 8.10
CA GLU A 82 -18.89 11.63 6.72
C GLU A 82 -17.66 11.16 5.92
N PHE A 83 -16.46 11.30 6.48
CA PHE A 83 -15.22 10.84 5.86
C PHE A 83 -15.29 9.36 5.50
N TRP A 84 -15.58 8.48 6.47
CA TRP A 84 -15.59 7.03 6.23
C TRP A 84 -16.72 6.58 5.31
N SER A 85 -17.88 7.21 5.38
CA SER A 85 -18.99 6.92 4.46
C SER A 85 -18.66 7.22 3.00
N SER A 86 -17.74 8.16 2.74
CA SER A 86 -17.27 8.48 1.40
C SER A 86 -16.29 7.45 0.81
N ILE A 87 -15.64 6.67 1.67
CA ILE A 87 -14.62 5.70 1.28
C ILE A 87 -15.26 4.34 0.99
N LYS A 88 -15.21 3.92 -0.28
CA LYS A 88 -15.65 2.58 -0.69
C LYS A 88 -14.52 1.56 -0.53
N PRO A 89 -14.74 0.41 0.12
CA PRO A 89 -13.77 -0.67 0.15
C PRO A 89 -13.35 -1.11 -1.26
N ALA A 90 -12.07 -1.33 -1.47
CA ALA A 90 -11.51 -1.66 -2.77
C ALA A 90 -10.57 -2.87 -2.71
N HIS A 91 -10.45 -3.58 -3.83
CA HIS A 91 -9.40 -4.60 -3.95
C HIS A 91 -8.06 -3.93 -4.19
N PHE A 92 -7.09 -4.20 -3.32
CA PHE A 92 -5.78 -3.59 -3.37
C PHE A 92 -4.66 -4.58 -3.72
N GLY A 93 -3.68 -4.11 -4.49
CA GLY A 93 -2.47 -4.84 -4.81
C GLY A 93 -1.34 -3.90 -5.21
N VAL A 94 -0.11 -4.32 -4.92
CA VAL A 94 1.11 -3.57 -5.28
C VAL A 94 1.76 -4.21 -6.49
N LYS A 95 2.18 -3.38 -7.44
CA LYS A 95 3.00 -3.78 -8.58
C LYS A 95 4.33 -3.04 -8.51
N ILE A 96 5.42 -3.76 -8.79
CA ILE A 96 6.72 -3.14 -9.07
C ILE A 96 6.83 -2.93 -10.58
N GLY A 97 7.20 -1.72 -11.00
CA GLY A 97 7.31 -1.34 -12.41
C GLY A 97 8.75 -1.02 -12.79
N SER A 98 9.18 -1.43 -13.98
CA SER A 98 10.45 -1.02 -14.59
C SER A 98 10.28 -0.77 -16.09
N ARG A 99 11.08 0.16 -16.63
CA ARG A 99 11.18 0.36 -18.08
C ARG A 99 11.89 -0.81 -18.78
N SER A 100 12.66 -1.60 -18.03
CA SER A 100 13.42 -2.74 -18.54
C SER A 100 12.92 -4.05 -17.94
N ILE A 101 12.45 -4.95 -18.80
CA ILE A 101 12.06 -6.31 -18.41
C ILE A 101 13.26 -7.08 -17.82
N LEU A 102 14.45 -6.89 -18.38
CA LEU A 102 15.67 -7.51 -17.87
C LEU A 102 15.98 -7.05 -16.44
N GLY A 103 15.71 -5.77 -16.14
CA GLY A 103 15.83 -5.23 -14.79
C GLY A 103 14.87 -5.89 -13.79
N LEU A 104 13.64 -6.21 -14.21
CA LEU A 104 12.69 -6.95 -13.36
C LEU A 104 13.13 -8.38 -13.11
N VAL A 105 13.56 -9.09 -14.16
CA VAL A 105 14.07 -10.46 -14.05
C VAL A 105 15.28 -10.50 -13.12
N TRP A 106 16.17 -9.51 -13.22
CA TRP A 106 17.34 -9.38 -12.34
C TRP A 106 16.96 -9.07 -10.89
N CYS A 107 16.00 -8.17 -10.67
CA CYS A 107 15.50 -7.86 -9.34
C CYS A 107 14.88 -9.11 -8.68
N LEU A 108 14.08 -9.86 -9.45
CA LEU A 108 13.45 -11.10 -8.99
C LEU A 108 14.50 -12.18 -8.67
N SER A 109 15.50 -12.37 -9.53
CA SER A 109 16.56 -13.37 -9.28
C SER A 109 17.36 -13.03 -8.03
N THR A 110 17.69 -11.74 -7.83
CA THR A 110 18.38 -11.26 -6.63
C THR A 110 17.53 -11.48 -5.38
N ALA A 111 16.24 -11.16 -5.43
CA ALA A 111 15.33 -11.36 -4.30
C ALA A 111 15.17 -12.85 -3.92
N ILE A 112 15.05 -13.75 -4.90
CA ILE A 112 14.99 -15.19 -4.67
C ILE A 112 16.30 -15.68 -4.07
N PHE A 113 17.44 -15.27 -4.62
CA PHE A 113 18.76 -15.67 -4.14
C PHE A 113 18.99 -15.24 -2.68
N VAL A 114 18.69 -13.98 -2.36
CA VAL A 114 18.75 -13.46 -0.99
C VAL A 114 17.76 -14.21 -0.09
N GLY A 115 16.55 -14.49 -0.56
CA GLY A 115 15.55 -15.25 0.18
C GLY A 115 16.01 -16.66 0.55
N ILE A 116 16.63 -17.38 -0.39
CA ILE A 116 17.20 -18.71 -0.15
C ILE A 116 18.32 -18.63 0.90
N LEU A 117 19.26 -17.70 0.75
CA LEU A 117 20.35 -17.51 1.70
C LEU A 117 19.83 -17.12 3.09
N ALA A 118 18.79 -16.29 3.16
CA ALA A 118 18.16 -15.86 4.41
C ALA A 118 17.48 -17.03 5.16
N GLY A 119 17.14 -18.13 4.49
CA GLY A 119 16.57 -19.31 5.13
C GLY A 119 17.54 -20.00 6.11
N PHE A 120 18.85 -19.93 5.85
CA PHE A 120 19.87 -20.60 6.66
C PHE A 120 20.56 -19.63 7.61
N SER A 121 20.96 -20.10 8.80
CA SER A 121 21.69 -19.27 9.78
C SER A 121 23.03 -18.77 9.23
N PHE A 122 23.76 -19.63 8.52
CA PHE A 122 25.01 -19.26 7.84
C PHE A 122 24.77 -18.22 6.74
N GLY A 123 23.77 -18.43 5.88
CA GLY A 123 23.46 -17.48 4.80
C GLY A 123 23.03 -16.12 5.32
N ARG A 124 22.22 -16.05 6.39
CA ARG A 124 21.92 -14.79 7.11
C ARG A 124 23.18 -14.10 7.61
N SER A 125 24.07 -14.85 8.27
CA SER A 125 25.35 -14.32 8.75
C SER A 125 26.19 -13.76 7.59
N LEU A 126 26.20 -14.44 6.45
CA LEU A 126 26.94 -14.04 5.26
C LEU A 126 26.37 -12.77 4.61
N LEU A 127 25.05 -12.72 4.41
CA LEU A 127 24.33 -11.54 3.88
C LEU A 127 24.56 -10.30 4.74
N LEU A 128 24.53 -10.43 6.07
CA LEU A 128 24.76 -9.33 6.99
C LEU A 128 26.24 -8.91 7.07
N LYS A 129 27.17 -9.85 6.89
CA LYS A 129 28.61 -9.55 6.90
C LYS A 129 29.08 -8.87 5.61
N PHE A 130 28.49 -9.19 4.46
CA PHE A 130 28.90 -8.66 3.16
C PHE A 130 27.73 -8.11 2.34
N PRO A 131 26.92 -7.19 2.89
CA PRO A 131 25.73 -6.69 2.20
C PRO A 131 26.08 -6.04 0.86
N GLU A 132 27.23 -5.38 0.77
CA GLU A 132 27.73 -4.75 -0.47
C GLU A 132 27.97 -5.75 -1.58
N PHE A 133 28.53 -6.90 -1.27
CA PHE A 133 28.76 -7.95 -2.25
C PHE A 133 27.44 -8.56 -2.74
N PHE A 134 26.56 -8.92 -1.80
CA PHE A 134 25.29 -9.58 -2.13
C PHE A 134 24.24 -8.66 -2.73
N SER A 135 24.38 -7.35 -2.51
CA SER A 135 23.55 -6.33 -3.14
C SER A 135 24.24 -5.65 -4.31
N LEU A 136 25.45 -6.07 -4.72
CA LEU A 136 26.22 -5.43 -5.79
C LEU A 136 26.39 -3.92 -5.60
N GLY A 137 26.60 -3.49 -4.36
CA GLY A 137 26.84 -2.11 -3.97
C GLY A 137 25.58 -1.28 -3.74
N PHE A 138 24.38 -1.83 -3.95
CA PHE A 138 23.11 -1.14 -3.64
C PHE A 138 22.92 -0.90 -2.13
N PHE A 139 23.39 -1.82 -1.30
CA PHE A 139 23.36 -1.71 0.16
C PHE A 139 24.77 -1.72 0.72
N ARG A 140 25.07 -0.72 1.57
CA ARG A 140 26.36 -0.58 2.27
C ARG A 140 26.16 -0.64 3.77
N LYS A 141 27.17 -1.10 4.50
CA LYS A 141 27.10 -1.12 5.99
C LYS A 141 27.03 0.29 6.58
N THR A 142 27.67 1.25 5.91
CA THR A 142 27.66 2.66 6.30
C THR A 142 26.33 3.35 5.98
N GLY A 143 25.42 2.68 5.27
CA GLY A 143 24.23 3.31 4.71
C GLY A 143 24.56 4.25 3.53
N PRO A 144 23.54 4.96 3.02
CA PRO A 144 23.73 6.00 2.02
C PRO A 144 24.41 7.24 2.64
N THR A 145 25.11 7.99 1.81
CA THR A 145 25.68 9.30 2.18
C THR A 145 24.59 10.35 2.37
N GLU A 146 24.87 11.39 3.15
CA GLU A 146 23.93 12.49 3.36
C GLU A 146 23.53 13.17 2.04
N ALA A 147 24.48 13.32 1.10
CA ALA A 147 24.21 13.88 -0.22
C ALA A 147 23.32 12.97 -1.09
N GLU A 148 23.47 11.64 -1.00
CA GLU A 148 22.57 10.70 -1.68
C GLU A 148 21.15 10.81 -1.11
N VAL A 149 21.02 10.94 0.21
CA VAL A 149 19.72 11.10 0.89
C VAL A 149 19.09 12.45 0.57
N SER A 150 19.85 13.55 0.60
CA SER A 150 19.33 14.91 0.39
C SER A 150 18.89 15.16 -1.06
N ASN A 151 19.52 14.50 -2.03
CA ASN A 151 19.21 14.66 -3.45
C ASN A 151 18.21 13.62 -3.98
N ALA A 152 17.86 12.61 -3.17
CA ALA A 152 16.90 11.60 -3.55
C ALA A 152 15.45 12.07 -3.34
N SER A 153 14.56 11.56 -4.17
CA SER A 153 13.11 11.77 -4.08
C SER A 153 12.38 10.49 -4.49
N PHE A 154 11.12 10.34 -4.08
CA PHE A 154 10.28 9.23 -4.52
C PHE A 154 9.01 9.72 -5.19
N LYS A 155 8.46 8.83 -6.02
CA LYS A 155 7.15 8.98 -6.64
C LYS A 155 6.47 7.61 -6.61
N THR A 156 5.30 7.55 -5.99
CA THR A 156 4.45 6.37 -5.94
C THR A 156 3.15 6.68 -6.66
N TRP A 157 2.77 5.82 -7.58
CA TRP A 157 1.57 5.96 -8.39
C TRP A 157 0.46 5.05 -7.87
N PHE A 158 -0.74 5.59 -7.73
CA PHE A 158 -1.92 4.85 -7.35
C PHE A 158 -2.89 4.86 -8.52
N VAL A 159 -3.26 3.67 -9.00
CA VAL A 159 -4.19 3.49 -10.12
C VAL A 159 -5.45 2.86 -9.58
N GLY A 160 -6.52 3.66 -9.46
CA GLY A 160 -7.85 3.20 -9.07
C GLY A 160 -8.67 2.90 -10.31
N ARG A 161 -9.28 1.70 -10.37
CA ARG A 161 -10.25 1.32 -11.41
C ARG A 161 -11.57 0.98 -10.74
N GLY A 162 -12.66 1.52 -11.27
CA GLY A 162 -13.99 1.33 -10.72
C GLY A 162 -15.07 1.53 -11.77
N TYR A 163 -16.30 1.66 -11.28
CA TYR A 163 -17.49 1.80 -12.11
C TYR A 163 -18.07 3.22 -11.99
N ILE A 164 -18.54 3.81 -13.09
CA ILE A 164 -19.27 5.09 -13.08
C ILE A 164 -20.60 4.89 -12.37
N ASP A 165 -21.36 3.87 -12.77
CA ASP A 165 -22.70 3.59 -12.29
C ASP A 165 -22.79 2.30 -11.48
N SER A 166 -23.61 2.31 -10.42
CA SER A 166 -23.83 1.15 -9.56
C SER A 166 -24.57 0.00 -10.24
N GLU A 167 -25.38 0.31 -11.25
CA GLU A 167 -26.08 -0.69 -12.07
C GLU A 167 -25.08 -1.50 -12.89
N HIS A 168 -24.15 -0.82 -13.56
CA HIS A 168 -23.08 -1.48 -14.30
C HIS A 168 -22.17 -2.31 -13.39
N ALA A 169 -21.89 -1.84 -12.17
CA ALA A 169 -21.14 -2.61 -11.17
C ALA A 169 -21.85 -3.91 -10.70
N SER A 170 -23.18 -3.99 -10.87
CA SER A 170 -24.00 -5.12 -10.43
C SER A 170 -24.17 -6.18 -11.53
N GLU A 171 -23.84 -5.86 -12.78
CA GLU A 171 -23.87 -6.79 -13.89
C GLU A 171 -22.76 -7.84 -13.77
N CYS A 172 -23.12 -9.12 -13.93
CA CYS A 172 -22.17 -10.21 -13.85
C CYS A 172 -21.18 -10.16 -15.02
N GLY A 173 -19.90 -9.92 -14.73
CA GLY A 173 -18.84 -9.88 -15.72
C GLY A 173 -18.56 -8.49 -16.32
N SER A 174 -19.20 -7.44 -15.82
CA SER A 174 -18.88 -6.06 -16.22
C SER A 174 -17.46 -5.68 -15.82
N LYS A 175 -16.76 -4.98 -16.72
CA LYS A 175 -15.40 -4.49 -16.51
C LYS A 175 -15.46 -3.05 -15.98
N PRO A 176 -14.50 -2.62 -15.14
CA PRO A 176 -14.40 -1.23 -14.73
C PRO A 176 -14.34 -0.27 -15.93
N ASP A 177 -15.16 0.77 -15.94
CA ASP A 177 -15.29 1.78 -16.99
C ASP A 177 -14.69 3.13 -16.59
N LYS A 178 -14.17 3.26 -15.36
CA LYS A 178 -13.50 4.47 -14.87
C LYS A 178 -12.13 4.17 -14.29
N GLU A 179 -11.16 5.00 -14.65
CA GLU A 179 -9.82 5.01 -14.07
C GLU A 179 -9.48 6.38 -13.47
N ILE A 180 -8.91 6.35 -12.28
CA ILE A 180 -8.35 7.53 -11.61
C ILE A 180 -6.90 7.21 -11.28
N VAL A 181 -5.98 8.07 -11.71
CA VAL A 181 -4.55 7.96 -11.40
C VAL A 181 -4.17 9.10 -10.48
N THR A 182 -3.67 8.77 -9.30
CA THR A 182 -3.09 9.74 -8.36
C THR A 182 -1.62 9.42 -8.12
N ARG A 183 -0.89 10.40 -7.61
CA ARG A 183 0.54 10.28 -7.32
C ARG A 183 0.85 10.87 -5.96
N VAL A 184 1.63 10.13 -5.18
CA VAL A 184 2.25 10.63 -3.96
C VAL A 184 3.74 10.81 -4.22
N SER A 185 4.29 11.95 -3.86
CA SER A 185 5.71 12.24 -3.99
C SER A 185 6.26 12.97 -2.78
N GLY A 186 7.58 12.94 -2.62
CA GLY A 186 8.28 13.61 -1.53
C GLY A 186 9.79 13.40 -1.58
N PRO A 187 10.52 13.85 -0.54
CA PRO A 187 11.95 13.64 -0.39
C PRO A 187 12.25 12.15 -0.21
N GLU A 188 13.51 11.75 -0.12
CA GLU A 188 13.93 10.35 0.03
C GLU A 188 13.01 9.51 0.95
N ILE A 189 12.60 8.33 0.46
CA ILE A 189 11.49 7.55 1.02
C ILE A 189 11.82 6.88 2.35
N GLY A 190 13.05 6.36 2.51
CA GLY A 190 13.45 5.50 3.61
C GLY A 190 13.81 6.23 4.90
N TYR A 191 14.51 7.36 4.81
CA TYR A 191 15.02 8.12 5.94
C TYR A 191 14.20 9.39 6.15
N ILE A 192 14.10 10.27 5.14
CA ILE A 192 13.45 11.58 5.32
C ILE A 192 11.94 11.42 5.45
N THR A 193 11.29 10.86 4.42
CA THR A 193 9.82 10.74 4.38
C THR A 193 9.30 9.85 5.49
N THR A 194 9.94 8.71 5.75
CA THR A 194 9.52 7.81 6.83
C THR A 194 9.63 8.50 8.20
N SER A 195 10.67 9.29 8.44
CA SER A 195 10.80 10.07 9.69
C SER A 195 9.69 11.12 9.81
N ILE A 196 9.40 11.85 8.73
CA ILE A 196 8.30 12.83 8.70
C ILE A 196 6.97 12.14 9.04
N VAL A 197 6.66 11.02 8.37
CA VAL A 197 5.39 10.29 8.59
C VAL A 197 5.28 9.82 10.03
N LEU A 198 6.35 9.24 10.60
CA LEU A 198 6.35 8.76 11.98
C LEU A 198 6.15 9.90 12.99
N VAL A 199 6.85 11.02 12.80
CA VAL A 199 6.72 12.20 13.68
C VAL A 199 5.31 12.79 13.58
N GLN A 200 4.76 12.96 12.38
CA GLN A 200 3.40 13.49 12.23
C GLN A 200 2.34 12.55 12.83
N CYS A 201 2.48 11.24 12.66
CA CYS A 201 1.61 10.26 13.36
C CYS A 201 1.71 10.41 14.88
N ALA A 202 2.92 10.54 15.42
CA ALA A 202 3.14 10.71 16.86
C ALA A 202 2.53 12.01 17.39
N LEU A 203 2.67 13.11 16.65
CA LEU A 203 2.07 14.40 17.02
C LEU A 203 0.54 14.33 17.06
N ILE A 204 -0.10 13.63 16.11
CA ILE A 204 -1.56 13.43 16.14
C ILE A 204 -1.95 12.55 17.33
N LEU A 205 -1.22 11.47 17.60
CA LEU A 205 -1.48 10.62 18.77
C LEU A 205 -1.44 11.39 20.09
N LEU A 206 -0.53 12.36 20.22
CA LEU A 206 -0.40 13.20 21.41
C LEU A 206 -1.45 14.31 21.48
N SER A 207 -1.70 15.01 20.36
CA SER A 207 -2.54 16.20 20.35
C SER A 207 -4.03 15.92 20.17
N GLN A 208 -4.39 14.82 19.50
CA GLN A 208 -5.77 14.48 19.14
C GLN A 208 -6.22 13.16 19.79
N ARG A 209 -5.62 12.79 20.93
CA ARG A 209 -5.84 11.46 21.55
C ARG A 209 -7.31 11.09 21.76
N ALA A 210 -8.15 12.05 22.14
CA ALA A 210 -9.58 11.88 22.37
C ALA A 210 -10.35 11.50 21.09
N ASN A 211 -9.87 11.98 19.94
CA ASN A 211 -10.42 11.77 18.60
C ASN A 211 -9.91 10.48 17.94
N LEU A 212 -9.26 9.59 18.70
CA LEU A 212 -8.72 8.32 18.22
C LEU A 212 -9.35 7.16 19.00
N PRO A 213 -9.30 5.92 18.46
CA PRO A 213 -9.81 4.75 19.16
C PRO A 213 -9.22 4.59 20.57
N LYS A 214 -10.04 4.14 21.53
CA LYS A 214 -9.64 4.04 22.94
C LYS A 214 -8.48 3.06 23.17
N GLY A 215 -8.37 2.01 22.39
CA GLY A 215 -7.24 1.08 22.43
C GLY A 215 -7.41 -0.07 21.43
N GLY A 216 -6.33 -0.81 21.18
CA GLY A 216 -6.30 -1.92 20.21
C GLY A 216 -5.08 -1.85 19.29
N VAL A 217 -5.00 -2.80 18.35
CA VAL A 217 -3.98 -2.82 17.30
C VAL A 217 -4.66 -2.53 15.98
N TYR A 218 -4.37 -1.35 15.41
CA TYR A 218 -5.01 -0.86 14.21
C TYR A 218 -3.99 -0.48 13.15
N THR A 219 -4.41 -0.51 11.89
CA THR A 219 -3.60 0.01 10.79
C THR A 219 -3.59 1.54 10.82
N PRO A 220 -2.50 2.20 10.40
CA PRO A 220 -2.46 3.66 10.34
C PRO A 220 -3.60 4.25 9.50
N GLY A 221 -3.99 3.58 8.41
CA GLY A 221 -5.07 4.01 7.54
C GLY A 221 -6.41 4.18 8.25
N ILE A 222 -6.82 3.22 9.10
CA ILE A 222 -8.11 3.31 9.81
C ILE A 222 -8.08 4.34 10.96
N VAL A 223 -6.90 4.59 11.54
CA VAL A 223 -6.74 5.50 12.67
C VAL A 223 -6.64 6.95 12.21
N PHE A 224 -5.79 7.22 11.22
CA PHE A 224 -5.45 8.59 10.82
C PHE A 224 -6.26 9.11 9.63
N GLY A 225 -7.09 8.27 9.00
CA GLY A 225 -7.95 8.68 7.88
C GLY A 225 -8.72 9.98 8.11
N PRO A 226 -9.52 10.12 9.19
CA PRO A 226 -10.34 11.31 9.45
C PRO A 226 -9.56 12.45 10.13
N THR A 227 -8.22 12.40 10.14
CA THR A 227 -7.38 13.40 10.82
C THR A 227 -6.74 14.35 9.82
N ASP A 228 -6.04 15.36 10.31
CA ASP A 228 -5.27 16.32 9.51
C ASP A 228 -3.91 15.75 9.01
N LEU A 229 -3.67 14.44 9.10
CA LEU A 229 -2.40 13.81 8.72
C LEU A 229 -1.97 14.17 7.29
N GLN A 230 -2.86 14.08 6.30
CA GLN A 230 -2.49 14.39 4.91
C GLN A 230 -1.97 15.82 4.78
N LYS A 231 -2.69 16.79 5.36
CA LYS A 231 -2.29 18.20 5.34
C LYS A 231 -0.94 18.41 6.02
N ARG A 232 -0.70 17.77 7.17
CA ARG A 232 0.60 17.83 7.86
C ARG A 232 1.73 17.27 7.00
N LEU A 233 1.49 16.17 6.28
CA LEU A 233 2.47 15.60 5.37
C LEU A 233 2.78 16.55 4.21
N GLU A 234 1.76 17.22 3.65
CA GLU A 234 1.92 18.25 2.61
C GLU A 234 2.76 19.43 3.11
N GLU A 235 2.46 19.95 4.30
CA GLU A 235 3.21 21.03 4.96
C GLU A 235 4.68 20.65 5.24
N ASN A 236 5.00 19.35 5.28
CA ASN A 236 6.34 18.82 5.52
C ASN A 236 7.00 18.25 4.24
N GLY A 237 6.56 18.67 3.05
CA GLY A 237 7.26 18.41 1.80
C GLY A 237 6.81 17.16 1.05
N MET A 238 5.67 16.55 1.42
CA MET A 238 4.99 15.58 0.57
C MET A 238 4.00 16.27 -0.39
N SER A 239 3.58 15.55 -1.43
CA SER A 239 2.56 16.04 -2.37
C SER A 239 1.63 14.92 -2.78
N PHE A 240 0.35 15.23 -2.90
CA PHE A 240 -0.72 14.31 -3.28
C PHE A 240 -1.44 14.87 -4.51
N ASP A 241 -1.10 14.36 -5.68
CA ASP A 241 -1.55 14.89 -6.95
C ASP A 241 -2.62 14.00 -7.59
N LEU A 242 -3.69 14.59 -8.10
CA LEU A 242 -4.57 13.96 -9.09
C LEU A 242 -3.94 14.12 -10.47
N ILE A 243 -3.53 13.01 -11.09
CA ILE A 243 -2.83 13.04 -12.38
C ILE A 243 -3.80 12.92 -13.54
N SER A 244 -4.74 11.97 -13.46
CA SER A 244 -5.74 11.80 -14.51
C SER A 244 -7.02 11.17 -13.97
N THR A 245 -8.12 11.45 -14.67
CA THR A 245 -9.38 10.75 -14.55
C THR A 245 -9.88 10.49 -15.97
N ARG A 246 -10.13 9.22 -16.30
CA ARG A 246 -10.59 8.84 -17.64
C ARG A 246 -11.66 7.77 -17.58
N THR A 247 -12.54 7.78 -18.59
CA THR A 247 -13.46 6.68 -18.87
C THR A 247 -12.75 5.68 -19.76
N ILE A 248 -12.76 4.40 -19.40
CA ILE A 248 -12.18 3.31 -20.18
C ILE A 248 -13.24 2.81 -21.18
N PRO A 249 -13.01 2.92 -22.50
CA PRO A 249 -13.90 2.35 -23.49
C PRO A 249 -13.92 0.83 -23.42
N SER A 250 -15.07 0.20 -23.64
CA SER A 250 -15.26 -1.26 -23.63
C SER A 250 -14.30 -2.02 -24.57
N ASP A 251 -13.81 -1.37 -25.63
CA ASP A 251 -13.00 -1.97 -26.69
C ASP A 251 -11.52 -2.14 -26.32
N GLU A 252 -11.00 -1.38 -25.34
CA GLU A 252 -9.58 -1.47 -24.93
C GLU A 252 -9.23 -2.83 -24.30
N TYR A 253 -10.24 -3.53 -23.80
CA TYR A 253 -10.11 -4.89 -23.26
C TYR A 253 -10.13 -6.00 -24.30
N ALA A 254 -10.51 -5.72 -25.56
CA ALA A 254 -10.54 -6.73 -26.63
C ALA A 254 -9.14 -7.09 -27.16
N HIS A 255 -8.14 -6.22 -26.92
CA HIS A 255 -6.76 -6.39 -27.38
C HIS A 255 -5.77 -6.78 -26.26
N ALA A 256 -6.27 -7.17 -25.09
CA ALA A 256 -5.47 -7.53 -23.91
C ALA A 256 -5.63 -9.00 -23.48
N SER A 257 -6.22 -9.85 -24.35
CA SER A 257 -6.36 -11.31 -24.14
C SER A 257 -5.26 -12.08 -24.84
#